data_AF-A0A4Q7V891-F1
#
_entry.id   AF-A0A4Q7V891-F1
#
_cell.length_a   1.000
_cell.length_b   1.000
_cell.length_c   1.000
_cell.angle_alpha   90.00
_cell.angle_beta   90.00
_cell.angle_gamma   90.00
#
_symmetry.space_group_name_H-M   'P 1'
#
loop_
_entity.id
_entity.type
_entity.pdbx_description
1 polymer ?
#
loop_
_entity_poly.entity_id
_entity_poly.type
_entity_poly.pdbx_seq_one_letter_code
_entity_poly.pdbx_strand_id
1 'polypeptide(L)'
;MDTIAEYGVTARDLIDVTDLVCPGCWEPVVDASPSGWPARAGSAPEFSHPDGSVLCPDQIGRVPDPVEAGGLRYGLTDAGVAVSPDEARWSR
;
A
#
# COMPACT_ATOMS: atom_id res chain seq x y z
N MET A 1 6.55 -33.42 11.25
CA MET A 1 7.32 -32.19 11.02
C MET A 1 6.89 -31.79 9.62
N ASP A 2 5.96 -30.87 9.44
CA ASP A 2 6.01 -29.49 9.95
C ASP A 2 4.69 -29.03 10.55
N THR A 3 4.75 -28.67 11.83
CA THR A 3 3.68 -28.00 12.56
C THR A 3 3.99 -26.51 12.52
N ILE A 4 3.27 -25.76 11.69
CA ILE A 4 2.88 -24.37 11.94
C ILE A 4 1.50 -24.16 11.33
N ALA A 5 0.50 -24.58 12.10
CA ALA A 5 -0.83 -23.98 12.05
C ALA A 5 -0.86 -22.98 13.21
N GLU A 6 -0.35 -21.78 12.99
CA GLU A 6 -0.54 -20.65 13.90
C GLU A 6 -0.63 -19.42 12.99
N TYR A 7 -1.79 -18.75 13.02
CA TYR A 7 -2.26 -17.71 12.08
C TYR A 7 -2.63 -18.28 10.70
N GLY A 8 -3.94 -18.36 10.41
CA GLY A 8 -4.51 -18.85 9.16
C GLY A 8 -4.26 -17.95 7.95
N VAL A 9 -3.00 -17.63 7.68
CA VAL A 9 -2.53 -16.99 6.46
C VAL A 9 -2.27 -18.11 5.47
N THR A 10 -3.16 -18.29 4.50
CA THR A 10 -2.90 -19.25 3.42
C THR A 10 -1.82 -18.65 2.51
N ALA A 11 -1.08 -19.48 1.75
CA ALA A 11 -0.09 -18.96 0.80
C ALA A 11 -0.68 -18.00 -0.26
N ARG A 12 -2.01 -17.92 -0.38
CA ARG A 12 -2.73 -16.95 -1.21
C ARG A 12 -2.88 -15.57 -0.56
N ASP A 13 -2.65 -15.47 0.73
CA ASP A 13 -2.73 -14.25 1.53
C ASP A 13 -1.35 -13.57 1.69
N LEU A 14 -0.29 -14.15 1.10
CA LEU A 14 1.04 -13.56 1.05
C LEU A 14 1.18 -12.76 -0.25
N ILE A 15 1.45 -11.46 -0.12
CA ILE A 15 1.74 -10.57 -1.25
C ILE A 15 3.22 -10.71 -1.59
N ASP A 16 3.55 -10.94 -2.87
CA ASP A 16 4.93 -10.96 -3.33
C ASP A 16 5.48 -9.53 -3.36
N VAL A 17 6.72 -9.32 -2.90
CA VAL A 17 7.36 -8.00 -2.92
C VAL A 17 7.43 -7.41 -4.34
N THR A 18 7.46 -8.26 -5.37
CA THR A 18 7.44 -7.83 -6.78
C THR A 18 6.11 -7.20 -7.20
N ASP A 19 5.04 -7.42 -6.44
CA ASP A 19 3.75 -6.78 -6.62
C ASP A 19 3.63 -5.46 -5.84
N LEU A 20 4.64 -5.06 -5.07
CA LEU A 20 4.64 -3.86 -4.24
C LEU A 20 5.38 -2.68 -4.90
N VAL A 21 4.80 -1.48 -4.77
CA VAL A 21 5.33 -0.23 -5.33
C VAL A 21 5.29 0.89 -4.30
N CYS A 22 6.16 1.88 -4.50
CA CYS A 22 6.15 3.11 -3.73
C CYS A 22 4.91 3.94 -4.09
N PRO A 23 4.08 4.38 -3.12
CA PRO A 23 2.87 5.15 -3.43
C PRO A 23 3.16 6.58 -3.95
N GLY A 24 4.39 7.09 -3.77
CA GLY A 24 4.76 8.44 -4.22
C GLY A 24 5.20 8.50 -5.69
N CYS A 25 5.94 7.51 -6.17
CA CYS A 25 6.49 7.50 -7.53
C CYS A 25 6.06 6.28 -8.36
N TRP A 26 5.37 5.31 -7.77
CA TRP A 26 4.90 4.07 -8.41
C TRP A 26 6.01 3.13 -8.90
N GLU A 27 7.26 3.38 -8.50
CA GLU A 27 8.39 2.49 -8.79
C GLU A 27 8.39 1.27 -7.85
N PRO A 28 8.98 0.13 -8.28
CA PRO A 28 9.11 -1.07 -7.46
C PRO A 28 9.86 -0.81 -6.15
N VAL A 29 9.54 -1.61 -5.13
CA VAL A 29 10.27 -1.63 -3.85
C VAL A 29 11.10 -2.89 -3.68
N VAL A 30 12.00 -2.89 -2.71
CA VAL A 30 12.72 -4.08 -2.24
C VAL A 30 12.46 -4.30 -0.75
N ASP A 31 12.44 -5.57 -0.33
CA ASP A 31 12.36 -6.00 1.07
C ASP A 31 13.75 -5.88 1.72
N ALA A 32 14.20 -4.64 1.89
CA ALA A 32 15.44 -4.30 2.55
C ALA A 32 15.35 -2.89 3.12
N SER A 33 15.91 -2.70 4.30
CA SER A 33 16.02 -1.37 4.89
C SER A 33 16.88 -0.42 4.04
N PRO A 34 16.56 0.88 4.05
CA PRO A 34 17.31 1.88 3.32
C PRO A 34 18.75 1.99 3.82
N SER A 35 19.65 2.24 2.88
CA SER A 35 21.07 2.40 3.15
C SER A 35 21.34 3.66 3.95
N GLY A 36 22.15 3.54 5.01
CA GLY A 36 22.56 4.69 5.82
C GLY A 36 21.48 5.26 6.74
N TRP A 37 20.44 4.48 7.07
CA TRP A 37 19.40 4.92 8.01
C TRP A 37 20.02 5.39 9.34
N PRO A 38 19.77 6.63 9.78
CA PRO A 38 20.43 7.18 10.94
C PRO A 38 19.86 6.57 12.21
N ALA A 39 20.71 6.04 13.10
CA ALA A 39 20.30 5.44 14.38
C ALA A 39 19.39 6.33 15.24
N ARG A 40 19.52 7.66 15.11
CA ARG A 40 18.67 8.64 15.81
C ARG A 40 17.25 8.78 15.26
N ALA A 41 16.96 8.27 14.06
CA ALA A 41 15.64 8.31 13.44
C ALA A 41 14.74 7.15 13.88
N GLY A 42 15.20 6.31 14.81
CA GLY A 42 14.46 5.15 15.28
C GLY A 42 14.59 3.97 14.33
N SER A 43 13.59 3.09 14.34
CA SER A 43 13.56 1.88 13.51
C SER A 43 13.60 2.24 12.02
N ALA A 44 14.45 1.54 11.28
CA ALA A 44 14.48 1.65 9.82
C ALA A 44 13.19 1.05 9.24
N PRO A 45 12.64 1.62 8.16
CA PRO A 45 11.58 0.96 7.42
C PRO A 45 12.09 -0.35 6.83
N GLU A 46 11.17 -1.30 6.68
CA GLU A 46 11.46 -2.64 6.13
C GLU A 46 11.68 -2.59 4.62
N PHE A 47 11.04 -1.65 3.94
CA PHE A 47 11.11 -1.47 2.49
C PHE A 47 11.89 -0.21 2.09
N SER A 48 12.55 -0.30 0.93
CA SER A 48 13.27 0.81 0.31
C SER A 48 13.15 0.76 -1.22
N HIS A 49 13.63 1.81 -1.88
CA HIS A 49 13.84 1.78 -3.33
C HIS A 49 15.04 0.89 -3.69
N PRO A 50 15.12 0.40 -4.94
CA PRO A 50 16.23 -0.44 -5.40
C PRO A 50 17.61 0.21 -5.27
N ASP A 51 17.69 1.55 -5.29
CA ASP A 51 18.92 2.31 -5.05
C ASP A 51 19.27 2.45 -3.55
N GLY A 52 18.46 1.89 -2.66
CA GLY A 52 18.64 1.92 -1.21
C GLY A 52 18.14 3.20 -0.55
N SER A 53 17.49 4.11 -1.28
CA SER A 53 16.84 5.28 -0.70
C SER A 53 15.50 4.92 -0.05
N VAL A 54 15.07 5.78 0.89
CA VAL A 54 13.75 5.66 1.53
C VAL A 54 12.64 5.84 0.51
N LEU A 55 11.48 5.21 0.73
CA LEU A 55 10.31 5.47 -0.10
C LEU A 55 9.92 6.95 -0.08
N CYS A 56 9.37 7.43 -1.19
CA CYS A 56 8.91 8.80 -1.33
C CYS A 56 7.94 9.16 -0.20
N PRO A 57 8.22 10.23 0.58
CA PRO A 57 7.38 10.60 1.70
C PRO A 57 6.01 11.12 1.25
N ASP A 58 5.01 10.97 2.12
CA ASP A 58 3.68 11.52 1.92
C ASP A 58 3.66 13.06 2.05
N GLN A 59 2.48 13.66 1.87
CA GLN A 59 2.31 15.12 1.92
C GLN A 59 2.68 15.75 3.28
N ILE A 60 2.76 14.96 4.34
CA ILE A 60 3.14 15.41 5.68
C ILE A 60 4.55 14.93 6.08
N GLY A 61 5.32 14.39 5.13
CA GLY A 61 6.72 14.03 5.29
C GLY A 61 6.97 12.65 5.90
N ARG A 62 5.96 11.79 6.03
CA ARG A 62 6.12 10.42 6.57
C ARG A 62 6.56 9.47 5.47
N VAL A 63 7.41 8.50 5.80
CA VAL A 63 7.71 7.39 4.90
C VAL A 63 6.53 6.40 4.96
N PRO A 64 5.77 6.22 3.87
CA PRO A 64 4.62 5.33 3.86
C PRO A 64 5.05 3.87 3.69
N ASP A 65 4.15 2.95 4.03
CA ASP A 65 4.26 1.54 3.62
C ASP A 65 4.04 1.40 2.10
N PRO A 66 4.66 0.40 1.45
CA PRO A 66 4.42 0.12 0.04
C PRO A 66 2.99 -0.34 -0.21
N VAL A 67 2.51 -0.16 -1.44
CA VAL A 67 1.15 -0.54 -1.86
C VAL A 67 1.23 -1.55 -3.00
N GLU A 68 0.23 -2.41 -3.14
CA GLU A 68 0.14 -3.30 -4.28
C GLU A 68 -0.04 -2.49 -5.58
N ALA A 69 0.78 -2.78 -6.60
CA ALA A 69 0.66 -2.19 -7.94
C ALA A 69 -0.73 -2.43 -8.56
N GLY A 70 -1.42 -3.48 -8.13
CA GLY A 70 -2.77 -3.84 -8.52
C GLY A 70 -3.90 -3.25 -7.67
N GLY A 71 -3.60 -2.40 -6.67
CA GLY A 71 -4.53 -1.94 -5.63
C GLY A 71 -5.79 -1.18 -6.09
N LEU A 72 -5.96 -0.91 -7.39
CA LEU A 72 -7.23 -0.43 -7.96
C LEU A 72 -8.22 -1.54 -8.30
N ARG A 73 -7.84 -2.82 -8.18
CA ARG A 73 -8.71 -3.94 -8.61
C ARG A 73 -9.86 -4.26 -7.65
N TYR A 74 -9.83 -3.77 -6.41
CA TYR A 74 -10.85 -4.09 -5.39
C TYR A 74 -11.55 -2.86 -4.78
N GLY A 75 -11.26 -1.64 -5.25
CA GLY A 75 -11.86 -0.38 -4.75
C GLY A 75 -12.96 0.23 -5.63
N LEU A 76 -13.34 -0.44 -6.72
CA LEU A 76 -14.39 0.04 -7.64
C LEU A 76 -15.31 -1.12 -8.05
N THR A 77 -15.83 -1.87 -7.08
CA THR A 77 -17.08 -2.59 -7.36
C THR A 77 -18.19 -1.53 -7.42
N ASP A 78 -18.92 -1.57 -8.53
CA ASP A 78 -20.09 -0.84 -9.04
C ASP A 78 -21.11 -0.18 -8.07
N ALA A 79 -20.92 -0.22 -6.75
CA ALA A 79 -21.83 0.35 -5.76
C ALA A 79 -21.11 1.37 -4.87
N GLY A 80 -21.03 2.64 -5.30
CA GLY A 80 -20.55 3.65 -4.34
C GLY A 80 -20.31 5.07 -4.80
N VAL A 81 -20.76 5.53 -5.97
CA VAL A 81 -20.75 6.97 -6.28
C VAL A 81 -22.10 7.41 -6.85
N ALA A 82 -22.88 8.00 -5.96
CA ALA A 82 -23.95 8.99 -6.12
C ALA A 82 -25.13 8.69 -7.08
N VAL A 83 -26.36 8.74 -6.56
CA VAL A 83 -27.18 9.96 -6.55
C VAL A 83 -28.44 9.74 -5.70
N SER A 84 -28.70 10.61 -4.72
CA SER A 84 -30.08 10.85 -4.26
C SER A 84 -30.70 11.84 -5.24
N PRO A 85 -31.79 11.51 -5.95
CA PRO A 85 -32.61 12.54 -6.55
C PRO A 85 -33.40 13.20 -5.41
N ASP A 86 -33.01 14.44 -5.11
CA ASP A 86 -33.87 15.45 -4.50
C ASP A 86 -35.11 15.57 -5.40
N GLU A 87 -36.23 14.97 -4.96
CA GLU A 87 -37.54 15.08 -5.62
C GLU A 87 -38.07 16.51 -5.44
N ALA A 88 -37.49 17.43 -6.19
CA ALA A 88 -38.04 18.75 -6.39
C ALA A 88 -37.83 19.15 -7.85
N ARG A 89 -38.91 19.05 -8.65
CA ARG A 89 -39.62 20.22 -9.23
C ARG A 89 -40.60 19.83 -10.37
N TRP A 90 -41.89 20.01 -10.06
CA TRP A 90 -42.95 20.67 -10.86
C TRP A 90 -43.60 20.07 -12.13
N SER A 91 -44.95 19.95 -12.01
CA SER A 91 -46.02 20.41 -12.94
C SER A 91 -46.64 19.43 -13.95
N ARG A 92 -47.87 18.98 -13.65
CA ARG A 92 -49.05 19.21 -14.50
C ARG A 92 -50.34 19.23 -13.69
#